data_AF-A0A3N0XSB8-F1
#
_entry.id   AF-A0A3N0XSB8-F1
#
_cell.length_a   1.000
_cell.length_b   1.000
_cell.length_c   1.000
_cell.angle_alpha   90.00
_cell.angle_beta   90.00
_cell.angle_gamma   90.00
#
_symmetry.space_group_name_H-M   'P 1'
#
loop_
_entity.id
_entity.type
_entity.pdbx_description
1 polymer ?
#
loop_
_entity_poly.entity_id
_entity_poly.type
_entity_poly.pdbx_seq_one_letter_code
_entity_poly.pdbx_strand_id
1 'polypeptide(L)'
;SNVSHLPSKITAIDRQKQYPGILHESGGKLFCTACNIVVEHKRKSSIDKHFATAKHNMRCAEKQAGRQTTTQITMTQAVASRSIASSERIKICLDWLATCTAVNIPLSKSDHPVLRKFLKEKVVNGGAIPGSHPEKYLGDVYLQEKETLKTNLTKKPVAVICDETPDVEGKCRGQMCTEHSNCTTRESSLSMLYS
;
A
#
# COMPACT_ATOMS: atom_id res chain seq x y z
N SER A 1 -60.39 36.58 -27.41
CA SER A 1 -58.98 36.19 -27.25
C SER A 1 -58.75 35.70 -25.83
N ASN A 2 -58.48 34.41 -25.63
CA ASN A 2 -57.84 33.88 -24.42
C ASN A 2 -57.49 32.41 -24.64
N VAL A 3 -56.31 32.15 -25.21
CA VAL A 3 -55.67 30.84 -25.12
C VAL A 3 -54.54 31.02 -24.11
N SER A 4 -54.83 30.72 -22.86
CA SER A 4 -53.84 30.63 -21.80
C SER A 4 -52.90 29.47 -22.12
N HIS A 5 -51.73 29.79 -22.67
CA HIS A 5 -50.61 28.87 -22.86
C HIS A 5 -50.04 28.48 -21.48
N LEU A 6 -50.76 27.63 -20.74
CA LEU A 6 -50.22 26.99 -19.55
C LEU A 6 -49.38 25.78 -20.00
N PRO A 7 -48.07 25.73 -19.70
CA PRO A 7 -47.28 24.56 -20.03
C PRO A 7 -47.85 23.36 -19.26
N SER A 8 -48.13 22.28 -19.98
CA SER A 8 -48.44 20.97 -19.40
C SER A 8 -47.45 20.68 -18.28
N LYS A 9 -47.93 20.37 -17.07
CA LYS A 9 -47.10 20.06 -15.90
C LYS A 9 -46.23 18.84 -16.21
N ILE A 10 -45.06 19.09 -16.79
CA ILE A 10 -44.13 18.04 -17.17
C ILE A 10 -43.50 17.45 -15.91
N THR A 11 -43.61 16.14 -15.75
CA THR A 11 -43.08 15.44 -14.57
C THR A 11 -41.62 15.05 -14.77
N ALA A 12 -40.93 14.68 -13.68
CA ALA A 12 -39.58 14.12 -13.77
C ALA A 12 -39.53 12.85 -14.63
N ILE A 13 -40.58 12.02 -14.59
CA ILE A 13 -40.72 10.81 -15.41
C ILE A 13 -40.79 11.17 -16.90
N ASP A 14 -41.53 12.21 -17.27
CA ASP A 14 -41.63 12.66 -18.65
C ASP A 14 -40.28 13.17 -19.18
N ARG A 15 -39.48 13.83 -18.32
CA ARG A 15 -38.12 14.25 -18.66
C ARG A 15 -37.15 13.09 -18.78
N GLN A 16 -37.25 12.07 -17.92
CA GLN A 16 -36.45 10.85 -18.08
C GLN A 16 -36.69 10.22 -19.46
N LYS A 17 -37.94 10.12 -19.90
CA LYS A 17 -38.29 9.55 -21.21
C LYS A 17 -37.69 10.34 -22.38
N GLN A 18 -37.49 11.65 -22.24
CA GLN A 18 -36.86 12.49 -23.27
C GLN A 18 -35.34 12.30 -23.35
N TYR A 19 -34.69 11.87 -22.25
CA TYR A 19 -33.24 11.74 -22.15
C TYR A 19 -32.84 10.37 -21.60
N PRO A 20 -33.21 9.27 -22.29
CA PRO A 20 -32.96 7.91 -21.81
C PRO A 20 -31.45 7.67 -21.61
N GLY A 21 -31.09 7.06 -20.48
CA GLY A 21 -29.70 6.74 -20.12
C GLY A 21 -28.88 7.92 -19.59
N ILE A 22 -29.26 9.16 -19.88
CA ILE A 22 -28.55 10.36 -19.40
C ILE A 22 -29.18 10.88 -18.10
N LEU A 23 -30.50 10.87 -18.02
CA LEU A 23 -31.27 11.25 -16.83
C LEU A 23 -32.08 10.06 -16.31
N HIS A 24 -32.27 9.99 -15.00
CA HIS A 24 -33.18 9.05 -14.37
C HIS A 24 -34.01 9.73 -13.28
N GLU A 25 -35.21 9.24 -13.05
CA GLU A 25 -36.13 9.71 -12.05
C GLU A 25 -36.04 8.82 -10.81
N SER A 26 -36.06 9.44 -9.63
CA SER A 26 -36.14 8.76 -8.35
C SER A 26 -36.89 9.63 -7.35
N GLY A 27 -38.00 9.12 -6.81
CA GLY A 27 -38.77 9.79 -5.76
C GLY A 27 -39.33 11.17 -6.14
N GLY A 28 -39.76 11.34 -7.39
CA GLY A 28 -40.27 12.59 -7.95
C GLY A 28 -39.20 13.60 -8.36
N LYS A 29 -37.91 13.24 -8.25
CA LYS A 29 -36.77 14.10 -8.60
C LYS A 29 -36.03 13.54 -9.81
N LEU A 30 -35.52 14.44 -10.64
CA LEU A 30 -34.74 14.07 -11.82
C LEU A 30 -33.25 14.16 -11.50
N PHE A 31 -32.51 13.09 -11.78
CA PHE A 31 -31.09 12.96 -11.53
C PHE A 31 -30.32 12.82 -12.84
N CYS A 32 -29.15 13.44 -12.92
CA CYS A 32 -28.20 13.14 -13.98
C CYS A 32 -27.38 11.89 -13.64
N THR A 33 -27.36 10.91 -14.52
CA THR A 33 -26.62 9.66 -14.33
C THR A 33 -25.11 9.89 -14.27
N ALA A 34 -24.54 10.80 -15.08
CA ALA A 34 -23.11 11.09 -15.06
C ALA A 34 -22.69 11.88 -13.82
N CYS A 35 -23.49 12.88 -13.43
CA CYS A 35 -23.15 13.78 -12.33
C CYS A 35 -23.64 13.30 -10.96
N ASN A 36 -24.60 12.38 -10.90
CA ASN A 36 -25.30 11.96 -9.68
C ASN A 36 -25.81 13.14 -8.83
N ILE A 37 -26.35 14.16 -9.50
CA ILE A 37 -26.97 15.34 -8.86
C ILE A 37 -28.40 15.50 -9.34
N VAL A 38 -29.22 16.14 -8.50
CA VAL A 38 -30.59 16.53 -8.85
C VAL A 38 -30.56 17.68 -9.84
N VAL A 39 -31.35 17.57 -10.91
CA VAL A 39 -31.55 18.60 -11.93
C VAL A 39 -33.02 19.01 -11.92
N GLU A 40 -33.29 20.30 -12.06
CA GLU A 40 -34.66 20.82 -12.12
C GLU A 40 -35.36 20.35 -13.42
N HIS A 41 -36.50 19.68 -13.27
CA HIS A 41 -37.21 19.03 -14.38
C HIS A 41 -38.23 19.96 -15.07
N LYS A 42 -38.71 21.00 -14.36
CA LYS A 42 -39.75 21.91 -14.86
C LYS A 42 -39.30 22.69 -16.09
N ARG A 43 -38.02 23.09 -16.15
CA ARG A 43 -37.47 23.94 -17.23
C ARG A 43 -36.41 23.20 -18.02
N LYS A 44 -36.67 22.99 -19.32
CA LYS A 44 -35.70 22.39 -20.26
C LYS A 44 -34.37 23.16 -20.26
N SER A 45 -34.42 24.50 -20.20
CA SER A 45 -33.22 25.34 -20.15
C SER A 45 -32.32 25.09 -18.95
N SER A 46 -32.85 24.60 -17.81
CA SER A 46 -32.03 24.19 -16.67
C SER A 46 -31.25 22.91 -16.97
N ILE A 47 -31.87 21.98 -17.71
CA ILE A 47 -31.25 20.72 -18.14
C ILE A 47 -30.17 21.01 -19.19
N ASP A 48 -30.48 21.86 -20.17
CA ASP A 48 -29.52 22.24 -21.21
C ASP A 48 -28.29 22.95 -20.61
N LYS A 49 -28.50 23.87 -19.66
CA LYS A 49 -27.41 24.52 -18.93
C LYS A 49 -26.56 23.51 -18.15
N HIS A 50 -27.19 22.49 -17.55
CA HIS A 50 -26.47 21.43 -16.87
C HIS A 50 -25.55 20.66 -17.84
N PHE A 51 -26.04 20.27 -19.02
CA PHE A 51 -25.25 19.57 -20.03
C PHE A 51 -24.12 20.42 -20.61
N ALA A 52 -24.31 21.73 -20.72
CA ALA A 52 -23.27 22.65 -21.20
C ALA A 52 -22.11 22.84 -20.20
N THR A 53 -22.25 22.38 -18.95
CA THR A 53 -21.19 22.58 -17.95
C THR A 53 -19.97 21.68 -18.22
N ALA A 54 -18.76 22.25 -18.07
CA ALA A 54 -17.51 21.49 -18.21
C ALA A 54 -17.46 20.27 -17.27
N LYS A 55 -18.03 20.38 -16.07
CA LYS A 55 -18.14 19.29 -15.09
C LYS A 55 -18.94 18.10 -15.61
N HIS A 56 -20.04 18.36 -16.32
CA HIS A 56 -20.84 17.29 -16.94
C HIS A 56 -20.04 16.57 -18.02
N ASN A 57 -19.39 17.33 -18.92
CA ASN A 57 -18.58 16.78 -20.01
C ASN A 57 -17.43 15.91 -19.50
N MET A 58 -16.70 16.35 -18.47
CA MET A 58 -15.65 15.55 -17.84
C MET A 58 -16.20 14.22 -17.30
N ARG A 59 -17.30 14.25 -16.54
CA ARG A 59 -17.87 13.02 -15.94
C ARG A 59 -18.46 12.06 -16.96
N CYS A 60 -18.99 12.57 -18.07
CA CYS A 60 -19.43 11.73 -19.19
C CYS A 60 -18.25 11.00 -19.84
N ALA A 61 -17.13 11.69 -20.06
CA ALA A 61 -15.91 11.07 -20.59
C ALA A 61 -15.34 10.00 -19.63
N GLU A 62 -15.30 10.29 -18.32
CA GLU A 62 -14.86 9.33 -17.29
C GLU A 62 -15.73 8.06 -17.26
N LYS A 63 -17.07 8.20 -17.33
CA LYS A 63 -17.97 7.05 -17.34
C LYS A 63 -17.88 6.22 -18.62
N GLN A 64 -17.63 6.84 -19.77
CA GLN A 64 -17.41 6.13 -21.02
C GLN A 64 -16.07 5.37 -21.00
N ALA A 65 -15.01 5.98 -20.45
CA ALA A 65 -13.72 5.32 -20.26
C ALA A 65 -13.78 4.18 -19.21
N GLY A 66 -14.51 4.37 -18.11
CA GLY A 66 -14.64 3.38 -17.03
C GLY A 66 -15.56 2.19 -17.35
N ARG A 67 -16.40 2.29 -18.38
CA ARG A 67 -17.29 1.20 -18.83
C ARG A 67 -16.55 0.10 -19.59
N GLN A 68 -15.29 0.30 -19.99
CA GLN A 68 -14.48 -0.76 -20.60
C GLN A 68 -13.65 -1.58 -19.61
N THR A 69 -13.53 -1.20 -18.33
CA THR A 69 -12.56 -1.83 -17.41
C THR A 69 -13.01 -2.05 -15.97
N THR A 70 -14.31 -2.01 -15.66
CA THR A 70 -14.78 -2.46 -14.33
C THR A 70 -15.35 -3.88 -14.43
N THR A 71 -14.47 -4.89 -14.48
CA THR A 71 -14.87 -6.26 -14.12
C THR A 71 -15.36 -6.21 -12.68
N GLN A 72 -16.65 -6.50 -12.47
CA GLN A 72 -17.21 -6.62 -11.12
C GLN A 72 -16.59 -7.84 -10.45
N ILE A 73 -15.58 -7.61 -9.61
CA ILE A 73 -14.86 -8.68 -8.89
C ILE A 73 -15.72 -9.10 -7.69
N THR A 74 -15.97 -10.40 -7.55
CA THR A 74 -16.70 -10.94 -6.39
C THR A 74 -15.88 -10.73 -5.10
N MET A 75 -16.55 -10.56 -3.95
CA MET A 75 -15.90 -10.38 -2.65
C MET A 75 -14.79 -11.42 -2.44
N THR A 76 -15.05 -12.69 -2.73
CA THR A 76 -14.10 -13.81 -2.61
C THR A 76 -12.85 -13.63 -3.48
N GLN A 77 -13.01 -13.22 -4.74
CA GLN A 77 -11.87 -12.92 -5.61
C GLN A 77 -11.09 -11.73 -5.07
N ALA A 78 -11.75 -10.67 -4.60
CA ALA A 78 -11.07 -9.52 -4.01
C ALA A 78 -10.26 -9.89 -2.75
N VAL A 79 -10.75 -10.81 -1.90
CA VAL A 79 -9.99 -11.29 -0.74
C VAL A 79 -8.80 -12.15 -1.17
N ALA A 80 -8.98 -13.04 -2.15
CA ALA A 80 -7.91 -13.87 -2.69
C ALA A 80 -6.81 -13.02 -3.36
N SER A 81 -7.19 -12.03 -4.17
CA SER A 81 -6.26 -11.07 -4.77
C SER A 81 -5.52 -10.26 -3.71
N ARG A 82 -6.20 -9.82 -2.64
CA ARG A 82 -5.56 -9.14 -1.50
C ARG A 82 -4.57 -10.04 -0.78
N SER A 83 -4.87 -11.32 -0.61
CA SER A 83 -3.99 -12.30 0.02
C SER A 83 -2.71 -12.51 -0.81
N ILE A 84 -2.86 -12.75 -2.12
CA ILE A 84 -1.72 -12.91 -3.05
C ILE A 84 -0.87 -11.64 -3.10
N ALA A 85 -1.51 -10.48 -3.25
CA ALA A 85 -0.81 -9.19 -3.22
C ALA A 85 -0.13 -8.92 -1.87
N SER A 86 -0.68 -9.42 -0.76
CA SER A 86 -0.04 -9.31 0.55
C SER A 86 1.23 -10.16 0.65
N SER A 87 1.18 -11.41 0.18
CA SER A 87 2.33 -12.31 0.17
C SER A 87 3.47 -11.81 -0.74
N GLU A 88 3.13 -11.26 -1.91
CA GLU A 88 4.12 -10.67 -2.83
C GLU A 88 4.83 -9.46 -2.17
N ARG A 89 4.07 -8.57 -1.52
CA ARG A 89 4.65 -7.42 -0.80
C ARG A 89 5.57 -7.85 0.34
N ILE A 90 5.22 -8.92 1.05
CA ILE A 90 6.07 -9.46 2.12
C ILE A 90 7.41 -9.89 1.53
N LYS A 91 7.44 -10.67 0.44
CA LYS A 91 8.69 -11.10 -0.21
C LYS A 91 9.57 -9.92 -0.61
N ILE A 92 8.99 -8.91 -1.25
CA ILE A 92 9.72 -7.69 -1.66
C ILE A 92 10.32 -6.96 -0.45
N CYS A 93 9.58 -6.88 0.66
CA CYS A 93 10.11 -6.32 1.91
C CYS A 93 11.31 -7.12 2.44
N LEU A 94 11.21 -8.44 2.44
CA LEU A 94 12.29 -9.32 2.92
C LEU A 94 13.54 -9.21 2.06
N ASP A 95 13.38 -9.26 0.74
CA ASP A 95 14.49 -9.15 -0.20
C ASP A 95 15.18 -7.78 -0.08
N TRP A 96 14.41 -6.70 0.12
CA TRP A 96 14.97 -5.37 0.37
C TRP A 96 15.78 -5.32 1.67
N LEU A 97 15.23 -5.86 2.77
CA LEU A 97 15.92 -5.92 4.07
C LEU A 97 17.22 -6.73 3.99
N ALA A 98 17.16 -7.91 3.36
CA ALA A 98 18.32 -8.77 3.14
C ALA A 98 19.39 -8.06 2.31
N THR A 99 18.98 -7.37 1.24
CA THR A 99 19.88 -6.58 0.39
C THR A 99 20.54 -5.47 1.20
N CYS A 100 19.75 -4.62 1.89
CA CYS A 100 20.30 -3.54 2.71
C CYS A 100 21.29 -4.05 3.75
N THR A 101 21.01 -5.18 4.37
CA THR A 101 21.91 -5.83 5.33
C THR A 101 23.21 -6.29 4.65
N ALA A 102 23.10 -6.98 3.51
CA ALA A 102 24.25 -7.52 2.78
C ALA A 102 25.21 -6.43 2.26
N VAL A 103 24.68 -5.27 1.84
CA VAL A 103 25.49 -4.15 1.34
C VAL A 103 25.71 -3.03 2.36
N ASN A 104 25.38 -3.28 3.63
CA ASN A 104 25.51 -2.32 4.73
C ASN A 104 24.87 -0.95 4.44
N ILE A 105 23.69 -0.95 3.80
CA ILE A 105 22.90 0.25 3.54
C ILE A 105 21.96 0.48 4.74
N PRO A 106 22.06 1.62 5.44
CA PRO A 106 21.13 1.94 6.52
C PRO A 106 19.69 2.02 6.02
N LEU A 107 18.76 1.35 6.69
CA LEU A 107 17.34 1.37 6.31
C LEU A 107 16.72 2.77 6.34
N SER A 108 17.29 3.69 7.14
CA SER A 108 16.92 5.11 7.17
C SER A 108 17.08 5.81 5.82
N LYS A 109 17.93 5.30 4.93
CA LYS A 109 18.07 5.82 3.56
C LYS A 109 16.87 5.48 2.68
N SER A 110 16.14 4.41 2.99
CA SER A 110 14.93 3.99 2.26
C SER A 110 13.81 5.04 2.32
N ASP A 111 13.80 5.89 3.35
CA ASP A 111 12.81 6.97 3.51
C ASP A 111 13.23 8.30 2.92
N HIS A 112 14.41 8.36 2.31
CA HIS A 112 14.82 9.56 1.62
C HIS A 112 13.83 9.89 0.49
N PRO A 113 13.26 11.11 0.43
CA PRO A 113 12.16 11.43 -0.47
C PRO A 113 12.52 11.26 -1.95
N VAL A 114 13.79 11.49 -2.31
CA VAL A 114 14.28 11.26 -3.69
C VAL A 114 14.27 9.77 -4.03
N LEU A 115 14.73 8.92 -3.12
CA LEU A 115 14.73 7.48 -3.32
C LEU A 115 13.30 6.95 -3.37
N ARG A 116 12.43 7.42 -2.48
CA ARG A 116 11.00 7.10 -2.48
C ARG A 116 10.31 7.43 -3.80
N LYS A 117 10.58 8.64 -4.32
CA LYS A 117 10.05 9.07 -5.60
C LYS A 117 10.54 8.16 -6.72
N PHE A 118 11.84 7.88 -6.78
CA PHE A 118 12.43 7.01 -7.77
C PHE A 118 11.84 5.59 -7.73
N LEU A 119 11.80 4.95 -6.54
CA LEU A 119 11.24 3.61 -6.38
C LEU A 119 9.77 3.58 -6.82
N LYS A 120 8.97 4.60 -6.48
CA LYS A 120 7.56 4.65 -6.86
C LYS A 120 7.33 4.87 -8.35
N GLU A 121 8.15 5.71 -8.99
CA GLU A 121 7.94 6.12 -10.39
C GLU A 121 8.67 5.23 -11.40
N LYS A 122 9.77 4.59 -11.00
CA LYS A 122 10.71 3.93 -11.92
C LYS A 122 10.90 2.45 -11.64
N VAL A 123 10.50 1.96 -10.47
CA VAL A 123 10.67 0.55 -10.08
C VAL A 123 9.31 -0.14 -10.01
N VAL A 124 9.17 -1.25 -10.74
CA VAL A 124 7.97 -2.09 -10.66
C VAL A 124 7.83 -2.60 -9.24
N ASN A 125 6.64 -2.44 -8.65
CA ASN A 125 6.37 -2.73 -7.24
C ASN A 125 7.22 -1.94 -6.23
N GLY A 126 7.90 -0.86 -6.62
CA GLY A 126 8.73 -0.08 -5.69
C GLY A 126 7.95 0.61 -4.57
N GLY A 127 6.62 0.74 -4.71
CA GLY A 127 5.74 1.15 -3.61
C GLY A 127 5.57 0.11 -2.49
N ALA A 128 6.00 -1.15 -2.71
CA ALA A 128 6.01 -2.20 -1.70
C ALA A 128 7.27 -2.19 -0.83
N ILE A 129 8.32 -1.46 -1.23
CA ILE A 129 9.59 -1.39 -0.50
C ILE A 129 9.36 -0.69 0.85
N PRO A 130 9.77 -1.28 1.99
CA PRO A 130 9.53 -0.72 3.32
C PRO A 130 10.43 0.47 3.62
N GLY A 131 10.08 1.23 4.65
CA GLY A 131 10.88 2.36 5.15
C GLY A 131 11.84 1.98 6.25
N SER A 132 12.24 2.97 7.02
CA SER A 132 13.05 2.82 8.23
C SER A 132 12.35 2.04 9.33
N HIS A 133 11.01 1.89 9.24
CA HIS A 133 10.18 1.16 10.19
C HIS A 133 9.60 -0.13 9.58
N PRO A 134 10.43 -1.16 9.33
CA PRO A 134 9.96 -2.47 8.86
C PRO A 134 9.37 -3.33 9.99
N GLU A 135 9.10 -2.76 11.18
CA GLU A 135 8.70 -3.45 12.42
C GLU A 135 7.56 -4.47 12.24
N LYS A 136 6.67 -4.23 11.28
CA LYS A 136 5.57 -5.15 10.94
C LYS A 136 6.02 -6.48 10.30
N TYR A 137 7.24 -6.53 9.78
CA TYR A 137 7.82 -7.67 9.06
C TYR A 137 9.01 -8.30 9.80
N LEU A 138 9.55 -7.62 10.82
CA LEU A 138 10.70 -8.10 11.60
C LEU A 138 10.35 -9.29 12.50
N GLY A 139 9.13 -9.36 13.02
CA GLY A 139 8.72 -10.43 13.95
C GLY A 139 8.85 -11.82 13.33
N ASP A 140 8.23 -12.04 12.17
CA ASP A 140 8.20 -13.35 11.51
C ASP A 140 9.59 -13.78 11.00
N VAL A 141 10.36 -12.82 10.45
CA VAL A 141 11.74 -13.04 9.97
C VAL A 141 12.66 -13.41 11.13
N TYR A 142 12.55 -12.67 12.24
CA TYR A 142 13.33 -12.94 13.44
C TYR A 142 13.02 -14.33 13.99
N LEU A 143 11.75 -14.75 14.01
CA LEU A 143 11.39 -16.10 14.44
C LEU A 143 12.01 -17.17 13.53
N GLN A 144 11.95 -16.99 12.21
CA GLN A 144 12.54 -17.94 11.25
C GLN A 144 14.07 -18.06 11.40
N GLU A 145 14.77 -16.93 11.51
CA GLU A 145 16.23 -16.91 11.72
C GLU A 145 16.60 -17.49 13.09
N LYS A 146 15.82 -17.20 14.14
CA LYS A 146 16.02 -17.77 15.48
C LYS A 146 15.93 -19.29 15.48
N GLU A 147 14.98 -19.89 14.76
CA GLU A 147 14.87 -21.35 14.65
C GLU A 147 16.03 -21.95 13.82
N THR A 148 16.47 -21.27 12.76
CA THR A 148 17.66 -21.68 11.98
C THR A 148 18.93 -21.62 12.82
N LEU A 149 19.09 -20.59 13.64
CA LEU A 149 20.21 -20.46 14.57
C LEU A 149 20.16 -21.52 15.67
N LYS A 150 18.99 -21.76 16.28
CA LYS A 150 18.82 -22.83 17.26
C LYS A 150 19.29 -24.17 16.71
N THR A 151 18.82 -24.56 15.52
CA THR A 151 19.21 -25.85 14.91
C THR A 151 20.71 -25.95 14.60
N ASN A 152 21.37 -24.84 14.25
CA ASN A 152 22.81 -24.78 14.05
C ASN A 152 23.61 -24.89 15.35
N LEU A 153 23.13 -24.26 16.42
CA LEU A 153 23.79 -24.22 17.73
C LEU A 153 23.63 -25.55 18.50
N THR A 154 22.53 -26.29 18.33
CA THR A 154 22.31 -27.59 19.01
C THR A 154 23.41 -28.62 18.74
N LYS A 155 24.19 -28.46 17.66
CA LYS A 155 25.21 -29.43 17.23
C LYS A 155 26.65 -28.99 17.53
N LYS A 156 26.87 -27.84 18.18
CA LYS A 156 28.21 -27.26 18.37
C LYS A 156 28.39 -26.76 19.80
N PRO A 157 29.59 -26.91 20.40
CA PRO A 157 29.90 -26.19 21.62
C PRO A 157 29.89 -24.68 21.34
N VAL A 158 29.23 -23.91 22.21
CA VAL A 158 29.07 -22.46 22.08
C VAL A 158 29.69 -21.80 23.30
N ALA A 159 30.63 -20.87 23.06
CA ALA A 159 31.10 -19.96 24.10
C ALA A 159 30.33 -18.64 23.99
N VAL A 160 29.86 -18.12 25.13
CA VAL A 160 29.21 -16.81 25.23
C VAL A 160 30.16 -15.88 25.96
N ILE A 161 30.61 -14.84 25.27
CA ILE A 161 31.46 -13.79 25.83
C ILE A 161 30.58 -12.56 26.01
N CYS A 162 30.51 -12.08 27.25
CA CYS A 162 29.82 -10.85 27.61
C CYS A 162 30.87 -9.76 27.77
N ASP A 163 30.84 -8.75 26.90
CA ASP A 163 31.63 -7.54 27.07
C ASP A 163 30.71 -6.39 27.48
N GLU A 164 31.00 -5.79 28.64
CA GLU A 164 30.27 -4.62 29.14
C GLU A 164 31.14 -3.39 28.98
N THR A 165 30.79 -2.54 28.02
CA THR A 165 31.44 -1.24 27.87
C THR A 165 30.48 -0.13 28.34
N PRO A 166 30.89 0.70 29.31
CA PRO A 166 30.14 1.89 29.66
C PRO A 166 30.26 2.93 28.55
N ASP A 167 29.12 3.47 28.08
CA ASP A 167 29.13 4.59 27.16
C ASP A 167 29.52 5.91 27.87
N VAL A 168 29.75 6.95 27.08
CA VAL A 168 30.17 8.28 27.58
C VAL A 168 29.15 8.94 28.52
N GLU A 169 27.91 8.43 28.56
CA GLU A 169 26.85 8.86 29.49
C GLU A 169 26.75 7.96 30.74
N GLY A 170 27.62 6.96 30.87
CA GLY A 170 27.63 6.01 31.98
C GLY A 170 26.60 4.89 31.87
N LYS A 171 25.99 4.66 30.69
CA LYS A 171 25.11 3.51 30.47
C LYS A 171 25.95 2.33 30.00
N CYS A 172 25.89 1.22 30.74
CA CYS A 172 26.50 -0.03 30.31
C CYS A 172 25.71 -0.60 29.13
N ARG A 173 26.38 -0.78 27.98
CA ARG A 173 25.86 -1.56 26.86
C ARG A 173 26.58 -2.91 26.87
N GLY A 174 25.84 -3.97 27.14
CA GLY A 174 26.34 -5.33 27.00
C GLY A 174 26.34 -5.73 25.52
N GLN A 175 27.51 -6.03 24.97
CA GLN A 175 27.65 -6.67 23.68
C GLN A 175 27.86 -8.17 23.91
N MET A 176 26.94 -8.99 23.41
CA MET A 176 27.04 -10.45 23.50
C MET A 176 27.63 -10.99 22.21
N CYS A 177 28.84 -11.52 22.28
CA CYS A 177 29.53 -12.16 21.17
C CYS A 177 29.49 -13.67 21.35
N THR A 178 29.10 -14.41 20.31
CA THR A 178 29.11 -15.87 20.29
C THR A 178 30.25 -16.37 19.42
N GLU A 179 31.17 -17.14 20.01
CA GLU A 179 32.25 -17.79 19.28
C GLU A 179 31.95 -19.28 19.10
N HIS A 180 32.15 -19.76 17.87
CA HIS A 180 32.07 -21.18 17.53
C HIS A 180 33.45 -21.79 17.72
N SER A 181 33.67 -22.46 18.84
CA SER A 181 34.89 -23.23 19.06
C SER A 181 34.82 -24.54 18.25
N ASN A 182 35.43 -24.55 17.06
CA ASN A 182 35.80 -25.81 16.41
C ASN A 182 36.88 -26.48 17.26
N CYS A 183 36.47 -27.32 18.21
CA CYS A 183 37.36 -28.10 19.04
C CYS A 183 38.01 -29.21 18.20
N THR A 184 39.00 -28.84 17.40
CA THR A 184 39.99 -29.75 16.84
C THR A 184 41.25 -28.96 16.53
N THR A 185 42.05 -28.63 17.54
CA THR A 185 43.53 -28.65 17.49
C THR A 185 44.05 -28.39 18.91
N ARG A 186 45.07 -29.17 19.26
CA ARG A 186 45.77 -29.32 20.54
C ARG A 186 46.33 -28.00 21.06
N GLU A 187 46.52 -27.99 22.39
CA GLU A 187 47.46 -27.15 23.12
C GLU A 187 48.65 -26.68 22.27
N SER A 188 48.82 -25.37 22.14
CA SER A 188 50.09 -24.65 22.24
C SER A 188 49.86 -23.17 21.95
N SER A 189 50.46 -22.32 22.78
CA SER A 189 50.71 -20.89 22.55
C SER A 189 49.60 -19.90 22.90
N LEU A 190 49.25 -19.85 24.19
CA LEU A 190 48.87 -18.59 24.86
C LEU A 190 49.83 -18.35 26.03
N SER A 191 51.07 -18.05 25.68
CA SER A 191 52.04 -17.39 26.57
C SER A 191 52.73 -16.28 25.79
N MET A 192 52.04 -15.17 25.60
CA MET A 192 52.61 -13.83 25.40
C MET A 192 51.47 -12.83 25.29
N LEU A 193 51.67 -11.67 25.92
CA LEU A 193 50.72 -10.56 26.12
C LEU A 193 49.82 -10.71 27.35
N TYR A 194 50.45 -10.84 28.53
CA TYR A 194 50.49 -9.75 29.51
C TYR A 194 51.51 -10.10 30.60
N SER A 195 52.49 -9.20 30.80
CA SER A 195 53.70 -9.27 31.65
C SER A 195 54.91 -9.95 31.03
#